data_AF-A0A1H0XLW4-F1
#
_entry.id   AF-A0A1H0XLW4-F1
#
_cell.length_a   1.000
_cell.length_b   1.000
_cell.length_c   1.000
_cell.angle_alpha   90.00
_cell.angle_beta   90.00
_cell.angle_gamma   90.00
#
_symmetry.space_group_name_H-M   'P 1'
#
loop_
_entity.id
_entity.type
_entity.pdbx_description
1 polymer ?
#
loop_
_entity_poly.entity_id
_entity_poly.type
_entity_poly.pdbx_seq_one_letter_code
_entity_poly.pdbx_strand_id
1 'polypeptide(L)'
;QYLRPSVRHHPVARWVRPEEFVALAAEAERIGFAGVLSGPLVRSSYRAGRLWAQAMQRRGQAIPADLAHLAQSGPARQEASSLLPAPR
;
A
#
# COMPACT_ATOMS: atom_id res chain seq x y z
N GLN A 1 -5.08 0.98 -8.62
CA GLN A 1 -5.50 1.45 -9.97
C GLN A 1 -5.75 0.23 -10.86
N TYR A 2 -6.77 0.28 -11.70
CA TYR A 2 -6.98 -0.73 -12.73
C TYR A 2 -6.12 -0.40 -13.97
N LEU A 3 -5.28 -1.35 -14.39
CA LEU A 3 -4.60 -1.32 -15.68
C LEU A 3 -5.29 -2.31 -16.60
N ARG A 4 -5.91 -1.81 -17.67
CA ARG A 4 -6.63 -2.62 -18.64
C ARG A 4 -5.64 -3.49 -19.43
N PRO A 5 -5.73 -4.83 -19.39
CA PRO A 5 -4.77 -5.70 -20.09
C PRO A 5 -4.89 -5.63 -21.62
N SER A 6 -6.11 -5.49 -22.14
CA SER A 6 -6.38 -5.39 -23.58
C SER A 6 -7.74 -4.76 -23.87
N VAL A 7 -8.02 -4.46 -25.14
CA VAL A 7 -9.30 -3.90 -25.60
C VAL A 7 -10.53 -4.79 -25.38
N ARG A 8 -10.32 -6.08 -25.07
CA ARG A 8 -11.41 -7.01 -24.73
C ARG A 8 -11.83 -6.96 -23.26
N HIS A 9 -11.02 -6.33 -22.41
CA HIS A 9 -11.33 -6.18 -20.99
C HIS A 9 -12.12 -4.89 -20.73
N HIS A 10 -12.70 -4.79 -19.53
CA HIS A 10 -13.43 -3.61 -19.08
C HIS A 10 -12.63 -2.32 -19.35
N PRO A 11 -13.25 -1.23 -19.84
CA PRO A 11 -12.55 0.02 -20.05
C PRO A 11 -12.09 0.63 -18.71
N VAL A 12 -11.01 1.41 -18.74
CA VAL A 12 -10.62 2.22 -17.57
C VAL A 12 -11.60 3.38 -17.46
N ALA A 13 -12.40 3.41 -16.39
CA ALA A 13 -13.36 4.49 -16.17
C ALA A 13 -12.71 5.78 -15.63
N ARG A 14 -11.64 5.65 -14.83
CA ARG A 14 -10.88 6.78 -14.29
C ARG A 14 -9.44 6.40 -13.94
N TRP A 15 -8.57 7.40 -13.96
CA TRP A 15 -7.21 7.34 -13.42
C TRP A 15 -7.18 8.09 -12.10
N VAL A 16 -7.00 7.36 -11.00
CA VAL A 16 -7.04 7.92 -9.64
C VAL A 16 -5.79 8.74 -9.38
N ARG A 17 -5.93 9.95 -8.83
CA ARG A 17 -4.78 10.81 -8.52
C ARG A 17 -4.01 10.29 -7.29
N PRO A 18 -2.69 10.54 -7.19
CA PRO A 18 -1.91 10.10 -6.02
C PRO A 18 -2.48 10.57 -4.67
N GLU A 19 -3.02 11.78 -4.59
CA GLU A 19 -3.61 12.34 -3.36
C GLU A 19 -4.84 11.54 -2.90
N GLU A 20 -5.64 11.04 -3.85
CA GLU A 20 -6.79 10.19 -3.54
C GLU A 20 -6.36 8.85 -2.95
N PHE A 21 -5.26 8.27 -3.44
CA PHE A 21 -4.71 7.04 -2.85
C PHE A 21 -4.22 7.27 -1.40
N VAL A 22 -3.61 8.43 -1.12
CA VAL A 22 -3.20 8.80 0.24
C VAL A 22 -4.41 8.98 1.14
N ALA A 23 -5.45 9.68 0.67
CA ALA A 23 -6.69 9.84 1.43
C ALA A 23 -7.36 8.49 1.74
N LEU A 24 -7.40 7.58 0.76
CA LEU A 24 -7.93 6.22 0.95
C LEU A 24 -7.11 5.40 1.94
N ALA A 25 -5.78 5.57 1.95
CA ALA A 25 -4.93 4.90 2.93
C ALA A 25 -5.24 5.38 4.35
N ALA A 26 -5.31 6.70 4.55
CA ALA A 26 -5.62 7.31 5.84
C ALA A 26 -7.01 6.88 6.34
N GLU A 27 -7.99 6.81 5.44
CA GLU A 27 -9.34 6.33 5.77
C GLU A 27 -9.34 4.86 6.20
N ALA A 28 -8.62 3.98 5.48
CA ALA A 28 -8.49 2.57 5.87
C ALA A 28 -7.79 2.41 7.24
N GLU A 29 -6.77 3.21 7.51
CA GLU A 29 -6.11 3.23 8.82
C GLU A 29 -7.07 3.66 9.94
N ARG A 30 -7.91 4.68 9.68
CA ARG A 30 -8.96 5.17 10.60
C ARG A 30 -10.05 4.13 10.86
N ILE A 31 -10.43 3.36 9.84
CA ILE A 31 -11.36 2.22 9.96
C ILE A 31 -10.77 1.12 10.87
N GLY A 32 -9.44 1.01 10.96
CA GLY A 32 -8.77 0.05 11.83
C GLY A 32 -8.13 -1.14 11.12
N PHE A 33 -7.89 -1.06 9.81
CA PHE A 33 -7.11 -2.09 9.13
C PHE A 33 -5.71 -2.22 9.76
N ALA A 34 -5.24 -3.46 9.89
CA ALA A 34 -3.98 -3.77 10.58
C ALA A 34 -2.73 -3.49 9.72
N GLY A 35 -2.88 -3.42 8.40
CA GLY A 35 -1.85 -3.00 7.46
C GLY A 35 -2.49 -2.46 6.19
N VAL A 36 -1.95 -1.37 5.65
CA VAL A 36 -2.50 -0.66 4.50
C VAL A 36 -1.38 -0.26 3.56
N LEU A 37 -1.56 -0.54 2.26
CA LEU A 37 -0.74 0.01 1.18
C LEU A 37 -1.66 0.48 0.07
N SER A 38 -1.43 1.71 -0.41
CA SER A 38 -2.26 2.36 -1.41
C SER A 38 -1.40 3.07 -2.44
N GLY A 39 -1.71 2.85 -3.72
CA GLY A 39 -1.00 3.46 -4.82
C GLY A 39 -1.41 2.91 -6.19
N PRO A 40 -0.98 3.59 -7.27
CA PRO A 40 -1.38 3.21 -8.63
C PRO A 40 -0.82 1.84 -9.03
N LEU A 41 0.41 1.52 -8.62
CA LEU A 41 1.06 0.26 -9.01
C LEU A 41 1.05 -0.81 -7.91
N VAL A 42 0.53 -0.52 -6.71
CA VAL A 42 0.34 -1.52 -5.66
C VAL A 42 -0.53 -2.67 -6.19
N ARG A 43 -0.13 -3.90 -5.86
CA ARG A 43 -0.81 -5.17 -6.18
C ARG A 43 -0.96 -6.01 -4.92
N SER A 44 -1.79 -7.05 -4.97
CA SER A 44 -2.11 -7.90 -3.81
C SER A 44 -0.87 -8.50 -3.13
N SER A 45 0.14 -8.93 -3.89
CA SER A 45 1.38 -9.50 -3.35
C SER A 45 2.48 -8.45 -3.12
N TYR A 46 2.28 -7.20 -3.55
CA TYR A 46 3.30 -6.17 -3.43
C TYR A 46 3.59 -5.86 -1.96
N ARG A 47 4.83 -6.10 -1.54
CA ARG A 47 5.31 -5.91 -0.15
C ARG A 47 4.43 -6.65 0.89
N ALA A 48 3.90 -7.81 0.53
CA ALA A 48 3.06 -8.62 1.43
C ALA A 48 3.77 -8.93 2.77
N GLY A 49 5.08 -9.20 2.76
CA GLY A 49 5.85 -9.41 4.00
C GLY A 49 5.87 -8.19 4.94
N ARG A 50 5.98 -6.97 4.39
CA ARG A 50 5.90 -5.73 5.18
C ARG A 50 4.50 -5.52 5.74
N LEU A 51 3.46 -5.75 4.93
CA LEU A 51 2.06 -5.65 5.38
C LEU A 51 1.76 -6.65 6.51
N TRP A 52 2.29 -7.88 6.39
CA TRP A 52 2.19 -8.89 7.44
C TRP A 52 2.91 -8.43 8.72
N ALA A 53 4.14 -7.93 8.62
CA ALA A 53 4.90 -7.40 9.75
C ALA A 53 4.17 -6.22 10.44
N GLN A 54 3.62 -5.28 9.66
CA GLN A 54 2.81 -4.17 10.17
C GLN A 54 1.57 -4.68 10.92
N ALA A 55 0.89 -5.69 10.38
CA ALA A 55 -0.27 -6.29 11.00
C ALA A 55 0.07 -7.04 12.30
N MET A 56 1.19 -7.76 12.36
CA MET A 56 1.71 -8.38 13.59
C MET A 56 1.93 -7.32 14.67
N GLN A 57 2.64 -6.23 14.32
CA GLN A 57 2.92 -5.13 15.25
C GLN A 57 1.65 -4.43 15.74
N ARG A 58 0.71 -4.10 14.85
CA ARG A 58 -0.59 -3.50 15.20
C ARG A 58 -1.43 -4.38 16.13
N ARG A 59 -1.25 -5.70 16.05
CA ARG A 59 -1.92 -6.68 16.93
C ARG A 59 -1.14 -6.98 18.22
N GLY A 60 0.04 -6.39 18.41
CA GLY A 60 0.92 -6.69 19.56
C GLY A 60 1.54 -8.09 19.50
N GLN A 61 1.62 -8.70 18.33
CA GLN A 61 2.18 -10.04 18.13
C GLN A 61 3.67 -9.94 17.79
N ALA A 62 4.46 -10.88 18.32
CA ALA A 62 5.89 -10.94 18.06
C ALA A 62 6.16 -11.35 16.60
N ILE A 63 7.10 -10.66 15.96
CA ILE A 63 7.68 -11.08 14.69
C ILE A 63 8.84 -12.03 15.01
N PRO A 64 8.86 -13.27 14.47
CA PRO A 64 9.99 -14.18 14.62
C PRO A 64 11.31 -13.55 14.16
N ALA A 65 12.41 -13.89 14.83
CA ALA A 65 13.71 -13.24 14.61
C ALA A 65 14.22 -13.39 13.16
N ASP A 66 13.98 -14.55 12.55
CA ASP A 66 14.29 -14.86 11.15
C ASP A 66 13.49 -13.98 10.15
N LEU A 67 12.31 -13.52 10.55
CA LEU A 67 11.43 -12.66 9.75
C LEU A 67 11.52 -11.16 10.11
N ALA A 68 12.36 -10.78 11.08
CA ALA A 68 12.47 -9.38 11.54
C ALA A 68 12.84 -8.40 10.43
N HIS A 69 13.55 -8.86 9.40
CA HIS A 69 13.91 -8.08 8.21
C HIS A 69 12.68 -7.58 7.41
N LEU A 70 11.52 -8.24 7.51
CA LEU A 70 10.29 -7.83 6.83
C LEU A 70 9.72 -6.52 7.39
N ALA A 71 10.00 -6.19 8.66
CA ALA A 71 9.59 -4.94 9.28
C ALA A 71 10.45 -3.74 8.86
N GLN A 72 11.68 -3.99 8.39
CA GLN A 72 12.67 -2.97 8.09
C GLN A 72 12.68 -2.66 6.60
N SER A 73 11.74 -1.84 6.12
CA SER A 73 11.87 -1.28 4.78
C SER A 73 11.18 0.08 4.60
N GLY A 74 11.92 1.04 4.02
CA GLY A 74 11.47 2.42 3.77
C GLY A 74 10.35 2.53 2.71
N PRO A 75 9.88 3.75 2.40
CA PRO A 75 8.88 3.96 1.34
C PRO A 75 9.41 3.48 -0.01
N ALA A 76 8.56 2.86 -0.82
CA ALA A 76 8.95 2.34 -2.13
C ALA A 76 8.19 3.02 -3.28
N ARG A 77 8.80 3.00 -4.47
CA ARG A 77 8.37 3.70 -5.71
C ARG A 77 6.92 3.47 -6.18
N GLN A 78 6.20 2.50 -5.62
CA GLN A 78 4.81 2.20 -6.03
C GLN A 78 3.75 2.76 -5.07
N GLU A 79 4.16 3.25 -3.90
CA GLU A 79 3.27 3.91 -2.93
C GLU A 79 2.96 5.34 -3.37
N ALA A 80 1.72 5.77 -3.22
CA ALA A 80 1.27 7.08 -3.71
C ALA A 80 2.03 8.25 -3.08
N SER A 81 2.44 8.13 -1.82
CA SER A 81 3.23 9.14 -1.10
C SER A 81 4.58 9.44 -1.77
N SER A 82 5.16 8.48 -2.49
CA SER A 82 6.42 8.68 -3.23
C SER A 82 6.27 9.54 -4.49
N LEU A 83 5.04 9.79 -4.93
CA LEU A 83 4.73 10.59 -6.12
C LEU A 83 4.37 12.04 -5.76
N LEU A 84 4.21 12.34 -4.48
CA LEU A 84 3.86 13.68 -4.00
C LEU A 84 5.12 14.47 -3.65
N PRO A 85 5.17 15.78 -3.93
CA PRO A 85 6.25 16.63 -3.47
C PRO A 85 6.29 16.64 -1.92
N ALA A 86 7.49 16.77 -1.36
CA ALA A 86 7.64 16.93 0.09
C ALA A 86 6.90 18.20 0.55
N PRO A 87 6.24 18.17 1.72
CA PRO A 87 5.62 19.37 2.28
C PRO A 87 6.70 20.46 2.46
N ARG A 88 6.39 21.68 2.01
CA ARG A 88 7.24 22.86 2.20
C ARG A 88 7.26 23.31 3.65
#